data_AF-A0A979FYK9-F1
#
_entry.id   AF-A0A979FYK9-F1
#
_cell.length_a   1.000
_cell.length_b   1.000
_cell.length_c   1.000
_cell.angle_alpha   90.00
_cell.angle_beta   90.00
_cell.angle_gamma   90.00
#
_symmetry.space_group_name_H-M   'P 1'
#
loop_
_entity.id
_entity.type
_entity.pdbx_description
1 polymer ?
#
loop_
_entity_poly.entity_id
_entity_poly.type
_entity_poly.pdbx_seq_one_letter_code
_entity_poly.pdbx_strand_id
1 'polypeptide(L)'
;MSIARSTVTAEEIDLDFLPIIYQFMRCLEKEQNQTDLNRVAVEASQRLSDLQNKISLAREQVPKLAGVENSPAEQLKKLDALRAQLTLKKKLLSKYKAEGASEPNSA
;
A
#
# COMPACT_ATOMS: atom_id res chain seq x y z
N MET A 1 -0.49 26.98 10.54
CA MET A 1 -1.23 25.79 11.02
C MET A 1 -1.03 24.68 10.02
N SER A 2 -0.27 23.64 10.37
CA SER A 2 -0.03 22.50 9.48
C SER A 2 -1.21 21.54 9.58
N ILE A 3 -2.02 21.48 8.52
CA ILE A 3 -3.11 20.51 8.41
C ILE A 3 -2.44 19.13 8.27
N ALA A 4 -2.58 18.28 9.28
CA ALA A 4 -2.15 16.89 9.18
C ALA A 4 -3.00 16.21 8.08
N ARG A 5 -2.40 15.98 6.91
CA ARG A 5 -3.02 15.14 5.88
C ARG A 5 -3.19 13.74 6.46
N SER A 6 -4.40 13.19 6.39
CA SER A 6 -4.63 11.76 6.60
C SER A 6 -3.77 11.00 5.60
N THR A 7 -2.72 10.36 6.09
CA THR A 7 -1.80 9.56 5.27
C THR A 7 -2.29 8.11 5.27
N VAL A 8 -2.28 7.49 4.09
CA VAL A 8 -2.69 6.09 3.87
C VAL A 8 -1.41 5.27 3.65
N THR A 9 -1.35 4.05 4.17
CA THR A 9 -0.24 3.13 3.90
C THR A 9 -0.50 2.32 2.63
N ALA A 10 0.55 1.77 2.01
CA ALA A 10 0.38 0.95 0.80
C ALA A 10 -0.48 -0.30 1.03
N GLU A 11 -0.50 -0.81 2.26
CA GLU A 11 -1.27 -1.99 2.69
C GLU A 11 -2.78 -1.70 2.81
N GLU A 12 -3.16 -0.42 2.94
CA GLU A 12 -4.56 0.02 3.07
C GLU A 12 -5.24 0.25 1.72
N ILE A 13 -4.48 0.25 0.62
CA ILE A 13 -5.02 0.45 -0.74
C ILE A 13 -5.30 -0.91 -1.37
N ASP A 14 -6.57 -1.19 -1.63
CA ASP A 14 -6.98 -2.38 -2.35
C ASP A 14 -6.67 -2.27 -3.85
N LEU A 15 -5.57 -2.90 -4.27
CA LEU A 15 -5.08 -2.95 -5.65
C LEU A 15 -5.36 -4.29 -6.34
N ASP A 16 -6.24 -5.13 -5.79
CA ASP A 16 -6.56 -6.44 -6.35
C ASP A 16 -7.56 -6.34 -7.53
N PHE A 17 -7.09 -5.84 -8.66
CA PHE A 17 -7.91 -5.68 -9.88
C PHE A 17 -8.03 -6.99 -10.68
N LEU A 18 -7.01 -7.85 -10.61
CA LEU A 18 -6.90 -9.08 -11.41
C LEU A 18 -8.11 -10.01 -11.30
N PRO A 19 -8.69 -10.28 -10.11
CA PRO A 19 -9.87 -11.12 -10.00
C PRO A 19 -11.07 -10.59 -10.79
N ILE A 20 -11.29 -9.27 -10.78
CA ILE A 20 -12.40 -8.62 -11.50
C ILE A 20 -12.14 -8.68 -13.01
N ILE A 21 -10.91 -8.40 -13.44
CA ILE A 21 -10.50 -8.50 -14.85
C ILE A 21 -10.70 -9.93 -15.38
N TYR A 22 -10.26 -10.93 -14.62
CA TYR A 22 -10.44 -12.34 -14.98
C TYR A 22 -11.92 -12.71 -15.11
N GLN A 23 -12.75 -12.28 -14.16
CA GLN A 23 -14.20 -12.52 -14.22
C GLN A 23 -14.84 -11.84 -15.42
N PHE A 24 -14.44 -10.62 -15.76
CA PHE A 24 -14.91 -9.91 -16.95
C PHE A 24 -14.54 -10.68 -18.23
N MET A 25 -13.27 -11.07 -18.39
CA MET A 25 -12.83 -11.87 -19.55
C MET A 25 -13.63 -13.17 -19.67
N ARG A 26 -13.90 -13.85 -18.54
CA ARG A 26 -14.70 -15.07 -18.51
C ARG A 26 -16.17 -14.84 -18.87
N CYS A 27 -16.71 -13.64 -18.65
CA CYS A 27 -18.06 -13.29 -19.14
C CYS A 27 -18.08 -13.18 -20.66
N LEU A 28 -17.08 -12.50 -21.24
CA LEU A 28 -16.95 -12.36 -22.70
C LEU A 28 -16.77 -13.72 -23.40
N GLU A 29 -15.99 -14.63 -22.82
CA GLU A 29 -15.83 -16.00 -23.33
C GLU A 29 -17.14 -16.81 -23.32
N LYS A 30 -18.04 -16.54 -22.36
CA LYS A 30 -19.37 -17.16 -22.30
C LYS A 30 -20.34 -16.59 -23.32
N GLU A 31 -20.20 -15.31 -23.67
CA GLU A 31 -21.04 -14.62 -24.67
C GLU A 31 -21.01 -15.34 -26.02
N GLN A 32 -19.84 -15.88 -26.41
CA GLN A 32 -19.68 -16.67 -27.64
C GLN A 32 -20.43 -18.01 -27.62
N ASN A 33 -20.78 -18.55 -26.45
CA ASN A 33 -21.24 -19.93 -26.29
C ASN A 33 -22.67 -20.05 -25.70
N GLN A 34 -23.31 -18.93 -25.33
CA GLN A 34 -24.63 -18.94 -24.66
C GLN A 34 -25.74 -18.30 -25.52
N THR A 35 -26.95 -18.82 -25.37
CA THR A 35 -28.16 -18.37 -26.07
C THR A 35 -28.77 -17.09 -25.46
N ASP A 36 -28.45 -16.79 -24.20
CA ASP A 36 -28.96 -15.63 -23.46
C ASP A 36 -27.91 -14.50 -23.39
N LEU A 37 -27.67 -13.89 -24.55
CA LEU A 37 -26.71 -12.79 -24.75
C LEU A 37 -27.00 -11.58 -23.85
N ASN A 38 -28.28 -11.30 -23.59
CA ASN A 38 -28.69 -10.17 -22.74
C ASN A 38 -28.19 -10.33 -21.32
N ARG A 39 -28.31 -11.53 -20.75
CA ARG A 39 -27.82 -11.80 -19.39
C ARG A 39 -26.30 -11.66 -19.29
N VAL A 40 -25.57 -12.15 -20.30
CA VAL A 40 -24.10 -12.05 -20.33
C VAL A 40 -23.64 -10.61 -20.48
N ALA A 41 -24.29 -9.82 -21.34
CA ALA A 41 -23.99 -8.40 -21.53
C ALA A 41 -24.22 -7.59 -20.25
N VAL A 42 -25.28 -7.89 -19.49
CA VAL A 42 -25.55 -7.27 -18.18
C VAL A 42 -24.46 -7.64 -17.17
N GLU A 43 -24.07 -8.91 -17.08
CA GLU A 43 -23.00 -9.35 -16.16
C GLU A 43 -21.66 -8.70 -16.52
N ALA A 44 -21.27 -8.70 -17.80
CA ALA A 44 -20.06 -8.04 -18.27
C ALA A 44 -20.05 -6.53 -17.97
N SER A 45 -21.17 -5.84 -18.20
CA SER A 45 -21.31 -4.41 -17.90
C SER A 45 -21.18 -4.13 -16.41
N GLN A 46 -21.75 -4.98 -15.56
CA GLN A 46 -21.61 -4.87 -14.11
C GLN A 46 -20.14 -5.01 -13.67
N ARG A 47 -19.44 -6.05 -14.16
CA ARG A 47 -18.01 -6.25 -13.84
C ARG A 47 -17.13 -5.09 -14.29
N LEU A 48 -17.43 -4.51 -15.45
CA LEU A 48 -16.73 -3.34 -15.95
C LEU A 48 -16.96 -2.12 -15.04
N SER A 49 -18.20 -1.90 -14.58
CA SER A 49 -18.52 -0.83 -13.63
C SER A 49 -17.79 -1.02 -12.29
N ASP A 50 -17.77 -2.25 -11.76
CA ASP A 50 -17.05 -2.58 -10.52
C ASP A 50 -15.54 -2.28 -10.65
N LEU A 51 -14.94 -2.65 -11.78
CA LEU A 51 -13.54 -2.36 -12.08
C LEU A 51 -13.27 -0.85 -12.15
N GLN A 52 -14.12 -0.10 -12.86
CA GLN A 52 -14.00 1.36 -12.97
C GLN A 52 -14.09 2.05 -11.61
N ASN A 53 -15.03 1.62 -10.76
CA ASN A 53 -15.19 2.13 -9.41
C ASN A 53 -13.94 1.85 -8.57
N LYS A 54 -13.42 0.61 -8.62
CA LYS A 54 -12.23 0.22 -7.87
C LYS A 54 -10.98 1.01 -8.30
N ILE A 55 -10.78 1.19 -9.61
CA ILE A 55 -9.69 2.01 -10.15
C ILE A 55 -9.85 3.48 -9.70
N SER A 56 -11.06 4.02 -9.72
CA SER A 56 -11.32 5.40 -9.32
C SER A 56 -10.98 5.62 -7.84
N LEU A 57 -11.41 4.71 -6.96
CA LEU A 57 -11.06 4.74 -5.54
C LEU A 57 -9.54 4.67 -5.33
N ALA A 58 -8.86 3.75 -6.02
CA ALA A 58 -7.40 3.64 -5.94
C ALA A 58 -6.71 4.94 -6.39
N ARG A 59 -7.17 5.58 -7.47
CA ARG A 59 -6.64 6.87 -7.96
C ARG A 59 -6.83 8.00 -6.96
N GLU A 60 -7.90 7.99 -6.16
CA GLU A 60 -8.12 8.98 -5.09
C GLU A 60 -7.25 8.73 -3.85
N GLN A 61 -6.86 7.47 -3.61
CA GLN A 61 -6.05 7.07 -2.46
C GLN A 61 -4.55 7.24 -2.72
N VAL A 62 -4.07 7.01 -3.94
CA VAL A 62 -2.64 7.13 -4.31
C VAL A 62 -2.02 8.48 -3.89
N PRO A 63 -2.65 9.66 -4.10
CA PRO A 63 -2.10 10.94 -3.64
C PRO A 63 -2.07 11.11 -2.12
N LYS A 64 -2.75 10.26 -1.37
CA LYS A 64 -2.77 10.24 0.10
C LYS A 64 -1.69 9.31 0.67
N LEU A 65 -0.97 8.58 -0.18
CA LEU A 65 0.13 7.72 0.25
C LEU A 65 1.23 8.54 0.92
N ALA A 66 1.66 8.06 2.10
CA ALA A 66 2.75 8.69 2.82
C ALA A 66 4.02 8.73 1.94
N GLY A 67 4.56 9.93 1.74
CA GLY A 67 5.81 10.10 1.02
C GLY A 67 5.67 10.31 -0.48
N VAL A 68 4.46 10.20 -1.06
CA VAL A 68 4.22 10.37 -2.51
C VAL A 68 4.52 11.78 -3.00
N GLU A 69 4.53 12.77 -2.10
CA GLU A 69 4.94 14.15 -2.40
C GLU A 69 6.45 14.33 -2.59
N ASN A 70 7.27 13.37 -2.15
CA ASN A 70 8.72 13.47 -2.23
C ASN A 70 9.20 12.84 -3.55
N SER A 71 10.22 13.43 -4.14
CA SER A 71 10.91 12.80 -5.28
C SER A 71 11.55 11.47 -4.84
N PRO A 72 11.74 10.52 -5.78
CA PRO A 72 12.40 9.25 -5.46
C PRO A 72 13.78 9.41 -4.79
N ALA A 73 14.54 10.43 -5.20
CA ALA A 73 15.83 10.76 -4.59
C ALA A 73 15.70 11.22 -3.13
N GLU A 74 14.70 12.04 -2.82
CA GLU A 74 14.42 12.49 -1.45
C GLU A 74 13.90 11.36 -0.57
N GLN A 75 13.05 10.48 -1.11
CA GLN A 75 12.60 9.28 -0.41
C GLN A 75 13.80 8.39 -0.02
N LEU A 76 14.70 8.14 -0.97
CA LEU A 76 15.91 7.34 -0.71
C LEU A 76 16.81 7.99 0.34
N LYS A 77 17.04 9.31 0.25
CA LYS A 77 17.83 10.05 1.24
C LYS A 77 17.23 9.98 2.65
N LYS A 78 15.90 10.10 2.78
CA LYS A 78 15.19 9.93 4.06
C LYS A 78 15.36 8.52 4.60
N LEU A 79 15.26 7.51 3.73
CA LEU A 79 15.45 6.10 4.07
C LEU A 79 16.86 5.87 4.64
N ASP A 80 17.90 6.35 3.96
CA ASP A 80 19.27 6.17 4.43
C ASP A 80 19.54 6.89 5.76
N ALA A 81 18.97 8.08 5.96
CA ALA A 81 19.01 8.78 7.24
C ALA A 81 18.34 7.97 8.36
N LEU A 82 17.17 7.36 8.09
CA LEU A 82 16.47 6.51 9.06
C LEU A 82 17.28 5.24 9.39
N ARG A 83 17.94 4.61 8.41
CA ARG A 83 18.85 3.47 8.65
C ARG A 83 20.03 3.85 9.53
N ALA A 84 20.63 5.02 9.29
CA ALA A 84 21.73 5.54 10.11
C ALA A 84 21.27 5.82 11.55
N GLN A 85 20.11 6.47 11.72
CA GLN A 85 19.53 6.71 13.04
C GLN A 85 19.23 5.41 13.79
N LEU A 86 18.66 4.41 13.12
CA LEU A 86 18.35 3.12 13.71
C LEU A 86 19.62 2.39 14.16
N THR A 87 20.69 2.44 13.35
CA THR A 87 21.99 1.86 13.69
C THR A 87 22.59 2.55 14.92
N LEU A 88 22.57 3.88 14.96
CA LEU A 88 23.06 4.65 16.10
C LEU A 88 22.25 4.35 17.37
N LYS A 89 20.92 4.36 17.29
CA LYS A 89 20.03 4.04 18.41
C LYS A 89 20.28 2.63 18.95
N LYS A 90 20.46 1.63 18.07
CA LYS A 90 20.84 0.26 18.48
C LYS A 90 22.18 0.22 19.19
N LYS A 91 23.19 0.93 18.69
CA LYS A 91 24.52 1.01 19.32
C LYS A 91 24.44 1.64 20.72
N LEU A 92 23.67 2.72 20.87
CA LEU A 92 23.44 3.35 22.17
C LEU A 92 22.73 2.42 23.14
N LEU A 93 21.64 1.78 22.73
CA LEU A 93 20.94 0.80 23.55
C LEU A 93 21.85 -0.36 23.96
N SER A 94 22.72 -0.83 23.06
CA SER A 94 23.70 -1.87 23.39
C SER A 94 24.72 -1.42 24.42
N LYS A 95 25.18 -0.16 24.36
CA LYS A 95 26.07 0.41 25.37
C LYS A 95 25.39 0.51 26.72
N TYR A 96 24.19 1.07 26.78
CA TYR A 96 23.44 1.16 28.05
C TYR A 96 23.10 -0.21 28.64
N LYS A 97 22.87 -1.23 27.81
CA LYS A 97 22.70 -2.61 28.29
C LYS A 97 23.99 -3.21 28.85
N ALA A 98 25.14 -2.91 28.24
CA ALA A 98 26.43 -3.39 28.72
C ALA A 98 26.88 -2.64 29.99
N GLU A 99 26.68 -1.32 30.04
CA GLU A 99 27.02 -0.45 31.17
C GLU A 99 26.05 -0.61 32.34
N GLY A 100 24.76 -0.84 32.08
CA GLY A 100 23.77 -1.20 33.10
C GLY A 100 23.92 -2.63 33.64
N ALA A 101 24.74 -3.47 33.01
CA ALA A 101 25.19 -4.76 33.55
C ALA A 101 26.53 -4.64 34.31
N SER A 102 27.13 -3.44 34.33
CA SER A 102 28.40 -3.14 35.00
C SER A 102 28.24 -2.09 36.10
N GLU A 103 27.07 -1.93 36.71
CA GLU A 103 27.03 -1.38 38.07
C GLU A 103 27.55 -2.47 39.02
N PRO A 104 28.77 -2.34 39.57
CA PRO A 104 29.14 -3.15 40.69
C PRO A 104 28.26 -2.72 41.86
N ASN A 105 27.59 -3.70 42.44
CA ASN A 105 27.18 -3.73 43.83
C ASN A 105 28.22 -2.97 44.67
N SER A 106 27.94 -1.69 44.95
CA SER A 106 28.78 -0.84 45.78
C SER A 106 28.08 -0.74 47.12
N ALA A 107 28.81 -1.22 48.12
CA ALA A 107 28.48 -1.39 49.53
C ALA A 107 27.68 -0.26 50.19
#